data_AF-A0A3G8BZD7-F1
#
_entry.id   AF-A0A3G8BZD7-F1
#
_cell.length_a   1.000
_cell.length_b   1.000
_cell.length_c   1.000
_cell.angle_alpha   90.00
_cell.angle_beta   90.00
_cell.angle_gamma   90.00
#
_symmetry.space_group_name_H-M   'P 1'
#
loop_
_entity.id
_entity.type
_entity.pdbx_description
1 polymer ?
#
loop_
_entity_poly.entity_id
_entity_poly.type
_entity_poly.pdbx_seq_one_letter_code
_entity_poly.pdbx_strand_id
1 'polypeptide(L)'
;MEAPASVVSFLEPIVMTQHVSSHQLLTTSPSMSPVAAQPQSPKSFESTYPLSEFKPVPNNIHMVWVGSEPSAKQDEYLRQWASKNPNHEVTLWVDSTQFDAYATNKSAQAKAEAIYPGYQSERPIRGLFSQLKVTMESPRQRKPAEQSQVISELNKELSASSNKQLKALLLPEGGNVTAANARQVLDGFERYAQRTDDKFYQAEAVILDQTTKSWDRYASNPPRDISTLTSLKERFADQKNIQIRDLSNPSDIRLQNKDVYQHEIIGRNGGYAAASDVARYEIVNRYAGTYTDIDLESVRPLDGALHAHPDLMLVGMAEGKNDAKGSATPYFANALFSSHAQSAMLSSLIDDIGNNYRSMKGNEYGGDRYFSRPNKSTIETTGPNALRGHVDKVIQQAKGQPDLVRSDARSLADRIWDKAKPQNEEYWKLVDSHFKFPDNYVNFETEEQQNSATKAMAGGGQPDALKRG
;
A
#
# COMPACT_ATOMS: atom_id res chain seq x y z
N MET A 1 -24.05 3.77 -62.75
CA MET A 1 -25.48 3.52 -62.47
C MET A 1 -25.64 3.36 -60.96
N GLU A 2 -26.87 3.37 -60.45
CA GLU A 2 -27.19 3.81 -59.08
C GLU A 2 -26.88 2.80 -57.96
N ALA A 3 -26.89 3.32 -56.72
CA ALA A 3 -27.20 2.61 -55.48
C ALA A 3 -28.45 3.29 -54.85
N PRO A 4 -29.29 2.58 -54.08
CA PRO A 4 -29.11 2.51 -52.61
C PRO A 4 -29.35 1.05 -52.11
N ALA A 5 -29.72 0.66 -50.88
CA ALA A 5 -30.23 1.37 -49.68
C ALA A 5 -29.95 0.57 -48.37
N SER A 6 -30.61 0.94 -47.27
CA SER A 6 -30.64 0.20 -45.98
C SER A 6 -31.96 0.49 -45.25
N VAL A 7 -32.44 -0.40 -44.36
CA VAL A 7 -33.59 -0.16 -43.45
C VAL A 7 -33.36 -0.85 -42.09
N VAL A 8 -33.91 -0.27 -41.01
CA VAL A 8 -33.83 -0.70 -39.61
C VAL A 8 -35.22 -0.60 -38.93
N SER A 9 -35.54 -1.50 -38.00
CA SER A 9 -36.64 -1.38 -37.00
C SER A 9 -36.40 -2.41 -35.88
N PHE A 10 -36.50 -2.23 -34.56
CA PHE A 10 -37.25 -1.38 -33.57
C PHE A 10 -38.24 -2.21 -32.68
N LEU A 11 -38.74 -1.60 -31.61
CA LEU A 11 -39.06 -2.22 -30.29
C LEU A 11 -40.57 -2.36 -29.96
N GLU A 12 -40.83 -2.85 -28.73
CA GLU A 12 -42.06 -2.73 -27.89
C GLU A 12 -43.12 -3.87 -27.96
N PRO A 13 -44.05 -3.98 -26.96
CA PRO A 13 -43.83 -3.96 -25.51
C PRO A 13 -44.58 -5.11 -24.76
N ILE A 14 -44.49 -5.17 -23.41
CA ILE A 14 -45.27 -6.10 -22.56
C ILE A 14 -46.18 -5.30 -21.61
N VAL A 15 -47.43 -5.76 -21.43
CA VAL A 15 -48.46 -5.15 -20.57
C VAL A 15 -48.95 -6.15 -19.52
N MET A 16 -49.20 -5.69 -18.29
CA MET A 16 -49.78 -6.50 -17.20
C MET A 16 -51.30 -6.67 -17.32
N THR A 17 -51.80 -7.84 -16.91
CA THR A 17 -53.19 -8.01 -16.42
C THR A 17 -53.20 -8.86 -15.15
N GLN A 18 -54.11 -8.52 -14.24
CA GLN A 18 -54.36 -9.25 -12.98
C GLN A 18 -55.46 -10.30 -13.17
N HIS A 19 -55.49 -11.33 -12.33
CA HIS A 19 -56.72 -12.07 -12.03
C HIS A 19 -56.75 -12.51 -10.56
N VAL A 20 -57.95 -12.64 -9.99
CA VAL A 20 -58.19 -12.87 -8.56
C VAL A 20 -59.24 -13.98 -8.39
N SER A 21 -58.94 -14.97 -7.53
CA SER A 21 -59.85 -15.93 -6.90
C SER A 21 -59.15 -16.62 -5.72
N SER A 22 -59.79 -17.18 -4.67
CA SER A 22 -60.88 -16.70 -3.80
C SER A 22 -61.28 -17.82 -2.81
N HIS A 23 -60.89 -17.73 -1.52
CA HIS A 23 -61.33 -18.60 -0.39
C HIS A 23 -61.00 -20.11 -0.51
N GLN A 24 -60.79 -20.93 0.54
CA GLN A 24 -60.69 -20.79 2.01
C GLN A 24 -59.89 -22.02 2.55
N LEU A 25 -59.71 -22.38 3.84
CA LEU A 25 -60.30 -21.98 5.13
C LEU A 25 -59.23 -22.02 6.26
N LEU A 26 -59.57 -22.53 7.47
CA LEU A 26 -58.78 -22.55 8.71
C LEU A 26 -58.09 -23.90 9.00
N THR A 27 -56.90 -23.86 9.58
CA THR A 27 -56.57 -24.49 10.88
C THR A 27 -55.55 -23.63 11.66
N THR A 28 -55.51 -23.74 12.98
CA THR A 28 -54.70 -22.90 13.88
C THR A 28 -53.54 -23.67 14.52
N SER A 29 -52.36 -23.04 14.58
CA SER A 29 -51.19 -23.48 15.36
C SER A 29 -50.57 -22.29 16.12
N PRO A 30 -49.87 -22.52 17.24
CA PRO A 30 -49.68 -21.50 18.27
C PRO A 30 -48.62 -20.43 17.94
N SER A 31 -48.81 -19.26 18.52
CA SER A 31 -47.80 -18.20 18.56
C SER A 31 -46.57 -18.67 19.36
N MET A 32 -45.43 -18.82 18.69
CA MET A 32 -44.15 -18.75 19.38
C MET A 32 -43.79 -17.27 19.55
N SER A 33 -43.70 -16.82 20.81
CA SER A 33 -43.04 -15.55 21.13
C SER A 33 -41.61 -15.55 20.61
N PRO A 34 -41.07 -14.42 20.14
CA PRO A 34 -39.66 -14.34 19.79
C PRO A 34 -38.82 -14.65 21.03
N VAL A 35 -37.99 -15.69 20.95
CA VAL A 35 -36.96 -15.95 21.97
C VAL A 35 -36.00 -14.76 21.93
N ALA A 36 -36.08 -13.90 22.94
CA ALA A 36 -35.16 -12.78 23.07
C ALA A 36 -33.74 -13.34 23.14
N ALA A 37 -32.92 -13.03 22.13
CA ALA A 37 -31.51 -13.36 22.16
C ALA A 37 -30.90 -12.75 23.43
N GLN A 38 -30.42 -13.59 24.33
CA GLN A 38 -29.70 -13.10 25.52
C GLN A 38 -28.52 -12.24 25.03
N PRO A 39 -28.30 -11.05 25.61
CA PRO A 39 -27.14 -10.26 25.27
C PRO A 39 -25.89 -11.05 25.65
N GLN A 40 -25.17 -11.55 24.65
CA GLN A 40 -23.86 -12.16 24.88
C GLN A 40 -22.98 -11.12 25.56
N SER A 41 -22.30 -11.51 26.64
CA SER A 41 -21.28 -10.66 27.26
C SER A 41 -20.29 -10.22 26.19
N PRO A 42 -19.95 -8.92 26.09
CA PRO A 42 -19.05 -8.43 25.04
C PRO A 42 -17.73 -9.19 25.13
N LYS A 43 -17.30 -9.78 24.01
CA LYS A 43 -16.03 -10.51 23.94
C LYS A 43 -14.90 -9.51 24.16
N SER A 44 -13.92 -9.86 25.00
CA SER A 44 -12.66 -9.10 25.04
C SER A 44 -11.71 -9.63 23.98
N PHE A 45 -10.78 -8.80 23.54
CA PHE A 45 -9.72 -9.23 22.62
C PHE A 45 -8.89 -10.35 23.24
N GLU A 46 -8.51 -10.18 24.51
CA GLU A 46 -7.70 -11.14 25.28
C GLU A 46 -8.43 -12.49 25.53
N SER A 47 -9.76 -12.53 25.42
CA SER A 47 -10.56 -13.78 25.45
C SER A 47 -10.65 -14.49 24.09
N THR A 48 -10.35 -13.79 23.00
CA THR A 48 -10.31 -14.35 21.64
C THR A 48 -8.90 -14.80 21.25
N TYR A 49 -7.87 -14.13 21.78
CA TYR A 49 -6.45 -14.41 21.50
C TYR A 49 -5.62 -14.47 22.79
N PRO A 50 -5.86 -15.45 23.68
CA PRO A 50 -5.20 -15.51 24.98
C PRO A 50 -3.69 -15.72 24.85
N LEU A 51 -2.91 -15.00 25.67
CA LEU A 51 -1.44 -15.06 25.66
C LEU A 51 -0.88 -16.48 25.90
N SER A 52 -1.65 -17.36 26.53
CA SER A 52 -1.30 -18.78 26.72
C SER A 52 -1.27 -19.61 25.44
N GLU A 53 -1.84 -19.13 24.33
CA GLU A 53 -1.84 -19.80 23.03
C GLU A 53 -0.76 -19.28 22.07
N PHE A 54 0.06 -18.32 22.51
CA PHE A 54 1.21 -17.83 21.76
C PHE A 54 2.29 -18.90 21.67
N LYS A 55 2.83 -19.11 20.46
CA LYS A 55 3.79 -20.16 20.13
C LYS A 55 5.06 -19.56 19.51
N PRO A 56 6.24 -20.19 19.69
CA PRO A 56 7.47 -19.77 19.03
C PRO A 56 7.25 -19.67 17.51
N VAL A 57 7.62 -18.53 16.93
CA VAL A 57 7.56 -18.32 15.48
C VAL A 57 8.68 -19.13 14.81
N PRO A 58 8.45 -19.82 13.67
CA PRO A 58 9.49 -20.59 13.00
C PRO A 58 10.70 -19.77 12.56
N ASN A 59 11.89 -20.39 12.60
CA ASN A 59 13.18 -19.77 12.30
C ASN A 59 13.44 -19.51 10.80
N ASN A 60 12.50 -18.88 10.11
CA ASN A 60 12.66 -18.42 8.73
C ASN A 60 12.78 -16.88 8.72
N ILE A 61 13.73 -16.35 7.95
CA ILE A 61 13.89 -14.92 7.69
C ILE A 61 13.71 -14.68 6.20
N HIS A 62 12.90 -13.70 5.84
CA HIS A 62 12.57 -13.37 4.46
C HIS A 62 12.87 -11.92 4.13
N MET A 63 13.53 -11.69 3.00
CA MET A 63 13.80 -10.38 2.41
C MET A 63 13.32 -10.38 0.96
N VAL A 64 12.89 -9.24 0.43
CA VAL A 64 12.43 -9.10 -0.96
C VAL A 64 13.21 -7.99 -1.67
N TRP A 65 13.80 -8.29 -2.82
CA TRP A 65 14.46 -7.32 -3.69
C TRP A 65 14.01 -7.50 -5.15
N VAL A 66 13.29 -6.51 -5.69
CA VAL A 66 12.61 -6.60 -6.99
C VAL A 66 12.82 -5.35 -7.83
N GLY A 67 12.81 -5.51 -9.17
CA GLY A 67 12.99 -4.42 -10.12
C GLY A 67 14.44 -4.11 -10.50
N SER A 68 15.42 -4.63 -9.75
CA SER A 68 16.84 -4.67 -10.14
C SER A 68 17.53 -5.93 -9.61
N GLU A 69 18.74 -6.22 -10.09
CA GLU A 69 19.65 -7.11 -9.36
C GLU A 69 20.04 -6.49 -7.98
N PRO A 70 20.24 -7.30 -6.91
CA PRO A 70 20.79 -6.83 -5.64
C PRO A 70 22.27 -6.42 -5.76
N SER A 71 22.64 -5.27 -5.19
CA SER A 71 24.02 -4.79 -5.20
C SER A 71 24.87 -5.41 -4.07
N ALA A 72 26.19 -5.22 -4.12
CA ALA A 72 27.11 -5.65 -3.06
C ALA A 72 26.71 -5.14 -1.65
N LYS A 73 26.00 -4.01 -1.53
CA LYS A 73 25.54 -3.53 -0.22
C LYS A 73 24.42 -4.41 0.35
N GLN A 74 23.53 -4.92 -0.49
CA GLN A 74 22.52 -5.89 -0.10
C GLN A 74 23.16 -7.25 0.26
N ASP A 75 24.26 -7.63 -0.41
CA ASP A 75 25.03 -8.83 -0.06
C ASP A 75 25.65 -8.75 1.33
N GLU A 76 26.17 -7.58 1.72
CA GLU A 76 26.67 -7.32 3.09
C GLU A 76 25.57 -7.52 4.13
N TYR A 77 24.38 -6.96 3.92
CA TYR A 77 23.26 -7.09 4.86
C TYR A 77 22.76 -8.54 4.96
N LEU A 78 22.57 -9.23 3.82
CA LEU A 78 22.11 -10.62 3.81
C LEU A 78 23.09 -11.54 4.57
N ARG A 79 24.40 -11.33 4.40
CA ARG A 79 25.46 -12.06 5.12
C ARG A 79 25.50 -11.72 6.61
N GLN A 80 25.30 -10.45 7.00
CA GLN A 80 25.19 -10.06 8.41
C GLN A 80 23.99 -10.72 9.10
N TRP A 81 22.82 -10.72 8.45
CA TRP A 81 21.62 -11.39 8.97
C TRP A 81 21.81 -12.89 9.11
N ALA A 82 22.36 -13.57 8.10
CA ALA A 82 22.66 -15.00 8.16
C ALA A 82 23.69 -15.36 9.25
N SER A 83 24.73 -14.54 9.41
CA SER A 83 25.77 -14.72 10.44
C SER A 83 25.26 -14.49 11.86
N LYS A 84 24.39 -13.49 12.08
CA LYS A 84 23.76 -13.23 13.38
C LYS A 84 22.62 -14.21 13.72
N ASN A 85 22.09 -14.93 12.74
CA ASN A 85 20.99 -15.90 12.90
C ASN A 85 21.35 -17.29 12.34
N PRO A 86 22.38 -17.98 12.87
CA PRO A 86 22.88 -19.25 12.32
C PRO A 86 21.86 -20.40 12.38
N ASN A 87 20.89 -20.31 13.28
CA ASN A 87 19.80 -21.27 13.45
C ASN A 87 18.57 -20.96 12.56
N HIS A 88 18.67 -20.01 11.61
CA HIS A 88 17.59 -19.60 10.71
C HIS A 88 17.95 -19.81 9.24
N GLU A 89 16.97 -20.17 8.41
CA GLU A 89 17.08 -20.02 6.96
C GLU A 89 16.77 -18.58 6.56
N VAL A 90 17.73 -17.89 5.94
CA VAL A 90 17.59 -16.50 5.46
C VAL A 90 17.38 -16.52 3.95
N THR A 91 16.14 -16.31 3.51
CA THR A 91 15.79 -16.29 2.09
C THR A 91 15.72 -14.88 1.54
N LEU A 92 16.53 -14.58 0.52
CA LEU A 92 16.31 -13.45 -0.38
C LEU A 92 15.43 -13.88 -1.55
N TRP A 93 14.29 -13.20 -1.69
CA TRP A 93 13.36 -13.36 -2.81
C TRP A 93 13.59 -12.29 -3.87
N VAL A 94 13.77 -12.71 -5.11
CA VAL A 94 13.95 -11.83 -6.28
C VAL A 94 12.94 -12.16 -7.38
N ASP A 95 12.82 -11.33 -8.41
CA ASP A 95 12.04 -11.64 -9.62
C ASP A 95 12.95 -11.63 -10.85
N SER A 96 13.28 -12.83 -11.34
CA SER A 96 14.19 -12.98 -12.46
C SER A 96 13.60 -12.57 -13.82
N THR A 97 12.32 -12.16 -13.88
CA THR A 97 11.74 -11.54 -15.09
C THR A 97 11.84 -10.01 -15.12
N GLN A 98 12.27 -9.39 -14.00
CA GLN A 98 12.17 -7.93 -13.75
C GLN A 98 13.50 -7.25 -13.36
N PHE A 99 14.66 -7.90 -13.51
CA PHE A 99 15.97 -7.33 -13.13
C PHE A 99 16.37 -6.04 -13.89
N ASP A 100 15.73 -5.72 -15.02
CA ASP A 100 15.97 -4.51 -15.81
C ASP A 100 14.85 -3.44 -15.71
N ALA A 101 13.81 -3.71 -14.91
CA ALA A 101 12.63 -2.85 -14.83
C ALA A 101 12.96 -1.45 -14.29
N TYR A 102 13.78 -1.34 -13.24
CA TYR A 102 14.15 -0.04 -12.66
C TYR A 102 14.98 0.81 -13.63
N ALA A 103 15.95 0.20 -14.33
CA ALA A 103 16.76 0.89 -15.33
C ALA A 103 15.90 1.40 -16.51
N THR A 104 14.96 0.57 -16.96
CA THR A 104 14.01 0.87 -18.03
C THR A 104 13.07 2.02 -17.64
N ASN A 105 12.42 1.93 -16.48
CA ASN A 105 11.46 2.91 -16.02
C ASN A 105 12.14 4.26 -15.70
N LYS A 106 13.37 4.24 -15.17
CA LYS A 106 14.23 5.42 -14.99
C LYS A 106 14.62 6.07 -16.32
N SER A 107 14.86 5.28 -17.38
CA SER A 107 15.09 5.80 -18.74
C SER A 107 13.86 6.53 -19.29
N ALA A 108 12.65 6.00 -19.07
CA ALA A 108 11.40 6.67 -19.45
C ALA A 108 11.17 7.98 -18.68
N GLN A 109 11.43 7.98 -17.37
CA GLN A 109 11.37 9.20 -16.54
C GLN A 109 12.32 10.30 -17.04
N ALA A 110 13.57 9.94 -17.41
CA ALA A 110 14.54 10.89 -17.95
C ALA A 110 14.11 11.48 -19.31
N LYS A 111 13.47 10.67 -20.17
CA LYS A 111 12.90 11.14 -21.46
C LYS A 111 11.72 12.09 -21.24
N ALA A 112 10.84 11.79 -20.29
CA ALA A 112 9.70 12.64 -19.94
C ALA A 112 10.16 14.01 -19.40
N GLU A 113 11.16 14.03 -18.51
CA GLU A 113 11.75 15.27 -17.99
C GLU A 113 12.51 16.07 -19.07
N ALA A 114 13.05 15.41 -20.10
CA ALA A 114 13.68 16.09 -21.24
C ALA A 114 12.66 16.79 -22.16
N ILE A 115 11.42 16.29 -22.25
CA ILE A 115 10.30 16.97 -22.94
C ILE A 115 9.82 18.16 -22.10
N TYR A 116 9.70 17.97 -20.78
CA TYR A 116 9.23 18.99 -19.85
C TYR A 116 10.05 18.98 -18.55
N PRO A 117 11.04 19.88 -18.38
CA PRO A 117 11.88 20.00 -17.18
C PRO A 117 11.17 20.53 -15.91
N GLY A 118 9.86 20.35 -15.84
CA GLY A 118 9.03 20.54 -14.65
C GLY A 118 8.08 19.37 -14.44
N TYR A 119 8.27 18.24 -15.13
CA TYR A 119 7.31 17.14 -15.15
C TYR A 119 7.22 16.48 -13.77
N GLN A 120 8.35 16.06 -13.18
CA GLN A 120 8.33 15.47 -11.83
C GLN A 120 7.90 16.45 -10.73
N SER A 121 8.05 17.76 -10.92
CA SER A 121 7.70 18.79 -9.92
C SER A 121 6.26 19.32 -10.04
N GLU A 122 5.67 19.35 -11.24
CA GLU A 122 4.26 19.75 -11.45
C GLU A 122 3.28 18.58 -11.27
N ARG A 123 3.73 17.32 -11.44
CA ARG A 123 2.89 16.12 -11.29
C ARG A 123 2.21 15.99 -9.91
N PRO A 124 2.87 16.24 -8.75
CA PRO A 124 2.21 16.18 -7.44
C PRO A 124 1.10 17.20 -7.23
N ILE A 125 1.27 18.42 -7.75
CA ILE A 125 0.26 19.49 -7.62
C ILE A 125 -0.91 19.26 -8.58
N ARG A 126 -0.66 18.80 -9.82
CA ARG A 126 -1.70 18.31 -10.75
C ARG A 126 -2.53 17.19 -10.11
N GLY A 127 -1.87 16.22 -9.48
CA GLY A 127 -2.56 15.11 -8.79
C GLY A 127 -3.40 15.55 -7.59
N LEU A 128 -3.00 16.60 -6.87
CA LEU A 128 -3.81 17.20 -5.81
C LEU A 128 -5.05 17.94 -6.34
N PHE A 129 -4.95 18.58 -7.51
CA PHE A 129 -6.10 19.21 -8.15
C PHE A 129 -7.06 18.21 -8.80
N SER A 130 -6.58 17.06 -9.31
CA SER A 130 -7.43 15.93 -9.74
C SER A 130 -8.32 15.44 -8.60
N GLN A 131 -7.73 15.11 -7.45
CA GLN A 131 -8.48 14.72 -6.25
C GLN A 131 -9.48 15.81 -5.82
N LEU A 132 -9.09 17.10 -5.85
CA LEU A 132 -9.98 18.19 -5.47
C LEU A 132 -11.21 18.24 -6.38
N LYS A 133 -11.01 18.08 -7.69
CA LYS A 133 -12.06 17.99 -8.69
C LYS A 133 -12.99 16.81 -8.42
N VAL A 134 -12.46 15.60 -8.21
CA VAL A 134 -13.24 14.39 -7.89
C VAL A 134 -14.10 14.57 -6.62
N THR A 135 -13.58 15.21 -5.57
CA THR A 135 -14.35 15.48 -4.33
C THR A 135 -15.48 16.51 -4.51
N MET A 136 -15.43 17.36 -5.55
CA MET A 136 -16.50 18.32 -5.87
C MET A 136 -17.51 17.75 -6.86
N GLU A 137 -17.05 16.96 -7.84
CA GLU A 137 -17.85 16.41 -8.94
C GLU A 137 -18.64 15.15 -8.55
N SER A 138 -18.40 14.59 -7.36
CA SER A 138 -19.12 13.42 -6.80
C SER A 138 -20.28 13.84 -5.86
N PRO A 139 -21.50 14.13 -6.34
CA PRO A 139 -22.47 14.92 -5.57
C PRO A 139 -23.34 14.06 -4.67
N ARG A 140 -23.50 12.76 -5.01
CA ARG A 140 -24.34 11.79 -4.29
C ARG A 140 -23.68 11.20 -3.04
N GLN A 141 -22.38 11.39 -2.86
CA GLN A 141 -21.60 10.87 -1.72
C GLN A 141 -20.50 11.86 -1.28
N ARG A 142 -20.83 13.15 -1.07
CA ARG A 142 -19.85 14.11 -0.52
C ARG A 142 -19.42 13.69 0.88
N LYS A 143 -18.24 13.07 1.01
CA LYS A 143 -17.59 12.74 2.28
C LYS A 143 -16.69 13.91 2.72
N PRO A 144 -17.01 14.64 3.80
CA PRO A 144 -16.23 15.81 4.21
C PRO A 144 -14.77 15.47 4.58
N ALA A 145 -14.49 14.22 4.99
CA ALA A 145 -13.15 13.75 5.30
C ALA A 145 -12.21 13.78 4.08
N GLU A 146 -12.66 13.27 2.93
CA GLU A 146 -11.89 13.21 1.68
C GLU A 146 -11.54 14.62 1.20
N GLN A 147 -12.53 15.52 1.11
CA GLN A 147 -12.28 16.91 0.72
C GLN A 147 -11.37 17.65 1.72
N SER A 148 -11.54 17.43 3.03
CA SER A 148 -10.69 18.02 4.07
C SER A 148 -9.23 17.54 3.97
N GLN A 149 -9.03 16.26 3.63
CA GLN A 149 -7.71 15.66 3.44
C GLN A 149 -7.00 16.27 2.22
N VAL A 150 -7.68 16.36 1.08
CA VAL A 150 -7.12 17.00 -0.13
C VAL A 150 -6.78 18.46 0.13
N ILE A 151 -7.67 19.23 0.76
CA ILE A 151 -7.43 20.64 1.07
C ILE A 151 -6.25 20.79 2.06
N SER A 152 -6.09 19.90 3.03
CA SER A 152 -4.95 19.89 3.95
C SER A 152 -3.63 19.64 3.22
N GLU A 153 -3.57 18.61 2.38
CA GLU A 153 -2.35 18.27 1.62
C GLU A 153 -2.03 19.30 0.53
N LEU A 154 -3.05 19.87 -0.13
CA LEU A 154 -2.90 20.95 -1.12
C LEU A 154 -2.38 22.24 -0.48
N ASN A 155 -2.84 22.60 0.72
CA ASN A 155 -2.30 23.75 1.46
C ASN A 155 -0.84 23.54 1.88
N LYS A 156 -0.45 22.30 2.23
CA LYS A 156 0.96 21.98 2.47
C LYS A 156 1.78 22.16 1.19
N GLU A 157 1.33 21.58 0.07
CA GLU A 157 2.03 21.62 -1.21
C GLU A 157 2.20 23.05 -1.74
N LEU A 158 1.12 23.84 -1.78
CA LEU A 158 1.17 25.25 -2.18
C LEU A 158 2.04 26.13 -1.27
N SER A 159 2.31 25.71 -0.04
CA SER A 159 3.17 26.44 0.90
C SER A 159 4.66 26.05 0.80
N ALA A 160 5.02 25.12 -0.10
CA ALA A 160 6.41 24.88 -0.47
C ALA A 160 7.01 26.07 -1.23
N SER A 161 8.33 26.26 -1.12
CA SER A 161 9.05 27.37 -1.78
C SER A 161 8.95 27.32 -3.30
N SER A 162 8.99 26.12 -3.90
CA SER A 162 8.74 25.86 -5.32
C SER A 162 7.40 26.40 -5.79
N ASN A 163 6.33 26.18 -5.02
CA ASN A 163 4.97 26.52 -5.38
C ASN A 163 4.55 27.95 -5.01
N LYS A 164 5.47 28.79 -4.46
CA LYS A 164 5.16 30.14 -3.98
C LYS A 164 4.51 31.04 -5.04
N GLN A 165 4.98 30.98 -6.29
CA GLN A 165 4.41 31.76 -7.39
C GLN A 165 3.00 31.27 -7.75
N LEU A 166 2.78 29.95 -7.78
CA LEU A 166 1.48 29.35 -8.02
C LEU A 166 0.49 29.70 -6.89
N LYS A 167 0.91 29.63 -5.61
CA LYS A 167 0.05 30.06 -4.48
C LYS A 167 -0.39 31.51 -4.61
N ALA A 168 0.52 32.42 -4.99
CA ALA A 168 0.17 33.84 -5.21
C ALA A 168 -0.77 34.06 -6.40
N LEU A 169 -0.67 33.24 -7.46
CA LEU A 169 -1.59 33.29 -8.61
C LEU A 169 -2.99 32.77 -8.26
N LEU A 170 -3.09 31.71 -7.45
CA LEU A 170 -4.35 31.06 -7.08
C LEU A 170 -5.05 31.72 -5.89
N LEU A 171 -4.29 32.37 -5.00
CA LEU A 171 -4.76 33.03 -3.79
C LEU A 171 -4.16 34.45 -3.73
N PRO A 172 -4.63 35.41 -4.57
CA PRO A 172 -4.04 36.74 -4.68
C PRO A 172 -4.22 37.60 -3.42
N GLU A 173 -5.26 37.34 -2.62
CA GLU A 173 -5.49 37.95 -1.30
C GLU A 173 -4.69 37.23 -0.18
N GLY A 174 -3.91 36.19 -0.53
CA GLY A 174 -3.19 35.35 0.40
C GLY A 174 -4.07 34.27 1.07
N GLY A 175 -3.67 33.85 2.26
CA GLY A 175 -4.37 32.81 3.01
C GLY A 175 -4.14 31.40 2.45
N ASN A 176 -5.21 30.59 2.45
CA ASN A 176 -5.20 29.15 2.20
C ASN A 176 -6.43 28.70 1.40
N VAL A 177 -6.35 27.51 0.80
CA VAL A 177 -7.49 26.81 0.20
C VAL A 177 -8.45 26.34 1.31
N THR A 178 -9.74 26.48 1.09
CA THR A 178 -10.84 26.13 2.00
C THR A 178 -11.98 25.51 1.19
N ALA A 179 -12.95 24.84 1.85
CA ALA A 179 -14.11 24.30 1.16
C ALA A 179 -14.96 25.39 0.46
N ALA A 180 -14.87 26.65 0.89
CA ALA A 180 -15.59 27.79 0.31
C ALA A 180 -14.93 28.31 -0.98
N ASN A 181 -13.59 28.37 -1.06
CA ASN A 181 -12.87 28.87 -2.24
C ASN A 181 -12.35 27.75 -3.18
N ALA A 182 -12.48 26.47 -2.79
CA ALA A 182 -11.96 25.32 -3.54
C ALA A 182 -12.29 25.30 -5.04
N ARG A 183 -13.52 25.67 -5.43
CA ARG A 183 -13.90 25.75 -6.86
C ARG A 183 -13.12 26.84 -7.60
N GLN A 184 -13.10 28.07 -7.07
CA GLN A 184 -12.34 29.19 -7.63
C GLN A 184 -10.84 28.89 -7.74
N VAL A 185 -10.28 28.18 -6.75
CA VAL A 185 -8.86 27.77 -6.76
C VAL A 185 -8.60 26.69 -7.82
N LEU A 186 -9.51 25.71 -8.00
CA LEU A 186 -9.42 24.75 -9.12
C LEU A 186 -9.55 25.47 -10.48
N ASP A 187 -10.53 26.36 -10.64
CA ASP A 187 -10.73 27.13 -11.87
C ASP A 187 -9.53 28.04 -12.18
N GLY A 188 -8.80 28.47 -11.14
CA GLY A 188 -7.50 29.14 -11.26
C GLY A 188 -6.38 28.20 -11.73
N PHE A 189 -6.34 26.98 -11.19
CA PHE A 189 -5.32 25.99 -11.54
C PHE A 189 -5.52 25.43 -12.96
N GLU A 190 -6.74 25.16 -13.40
CA GLU A 190 -7.02 24.69 -14.76
C GLU A 190 -6.55 25.73 -15.81
N ARG A 191 -6.72 27.03 -15.54
CA ARG A 191 -6.19 28.14 -16.38
C ARG A 191 -4.66 28.36 -16.28
N TYR A 192 -4.01 27.80 -15.27
CA TYR A 192 -2.55 27.75 -15.16
C TYR A 192 -2.01 26.55 -15.95
N ALA A 193 -2.57 25.37 -15.70
CA ALA A 193 -2.19 24.09 -16.30
C ALA A 193 -2.28 24.11 -17.83
N GLN A 194 -3.28 24.78 -18.42
CA GLN A 194 -3.43 25.02 -19.86
C GLN A 194 -2.18 25.63 -20.55
N ARG A 195 -1.23 26.20 -19.81
CA ARG A 195 0.04 26.75 -20.32
C ARG A 195 1.16 25.71 -20.45
N THR A 196 1.05 24.59 -19.73
CA THR A 196 2.03 23.50 -19.68
C THR A 196 1.46 22.16 -20.17
N ASP A 197 0.13 22.05 -20.28
CA ASP A 197 -0.64 20.86 -20.67
C ASP A 197 -0.04 20.09 -21.86
N ASP A 198 0.18 20.73 -23.02
CA ASP A 198 0.74 20.05 -24.20
C ASP A 198 2.06 19.32 -23.90
N LYS A 199 2.95 19.95 -23.13
CA LYS A 199 4.25 19.37 -22.74
C LYS A 199 4.10 18.35 -21.62
N PHE A 200 3.20 18.58 -20.68
CA PHE A 200 2.92 17.64 -19.59
C PHE A 200 2.32 16.34 -20.12
N TYR A 201 1.37 16.41 -21.05
CA TYR A 201 0.77 15.23 -21.68
C TYR A 201 1.71 14.53 -22.64
N GLN A 202 2.63 15.23 -23.34
CA GLN A 202 3.73 14.59 -24.07
C GLN A 202 4.68 13.84 -23.13
N ALA A 203 4.93 14.36 -21.92
CA ALA A 203 5.75 13.69 -20.91
C ALA A 203 5.06 12.45 -20.30
N GLU A 204 3.77 12.54 -19.92
CA GLU A 204 2.97 11.38 -19.49
C GLU A 204 2.86 10.32 -20.61
N ALA A 205 2.74 10.73 -21.88
CA ALA A 205 2.66 9.80 -23.02
C ALA A 205 3.91 8.91 -23.16
N VAL A 206 5.10 9.42 -22.82
CA VAL A 206 6.34 8.62 -22.78
C VAL A 206 6.32 7.60 -21.64
N ILE A 207 5.71 7.93 -20.50
CA ILE A 207 5.53 7.00 -19.38
C ILE A 207 4.51 5.92 -19.74
N LEU A 208 3.41 6.28 -20.39
CA LEU A 208 2.37 5.36 -20.84
C LEU A 208 2.86 4.43 -21.96
N ASP A 209 3.65 4.93 -22.91
CA ASP A 209 4.32 4.14 -23.96
C ASP A 209 5.24 3.06 -23.35
N GLN A 210 6.06 3.43 -22.36
CA GLN A 210 6.89 2.46 -21.64
C GLN A 210 6.05 1.45 -20.85
N THR A 211 5.02 1.92 -20.15
CA THR A 211 4.12 1.06 -19.36
C THR A 211 3.42 0.03 -20.23
N THR A 212 2.95 0.45 -21.41
CA THR A 212 2.32 -0.44 -22.42
C THR A 212 3.31 -1.50 -22.91
N LYS A 213 4.53 -1.11 -23.31
CA LYS A 213 5.57 -2.05 -23.77
C LYS A 213 6.00 -3.05 -22.69
N SER A 214 6.01 -2.62 -21.43
CA SER A 214 6.28 -3.51 -20.29
C SER A 214 5.12 -4.49 -20.04
N TRP A 215 3.87 -4.09 -20.27
CA TRP A 215 2.72 -5.02 -20.27
C TRP A 215 2.76 -5.99 -21.46
N ASP A 216 3.08 -5.54 -22.67
CA ASP A 216 3.22 -6.41 -23.85
C ASP A 216 4.30 -7.48 -23.62
N ARG A 217 5.45 -7.08 -23.04
CA ARG A 217 6.51 -8.01 -22.61
C ARG A 217 6.03 -8.99 -21.55
N TYR A 218 5.24 -8.57 -20.57
CA TYR A 218 4.71 -9.50 -19.55
C TYR A 218 3.69 -10.47 -20.15
N ALA A 219 2.80 -9.99 -21.02
CA ALA A 219 1.80 -10.79 -21.72
C ALA A 219 2.41 -11.84 -22.66
N SER A 220 3.61 -11.59 -23.21
CA SER A 220 4.37 -12.60 -23.98
C SER A 220 5.00 -13.72 -23.12
N ASN A 221 4.81 -13.70 -21.80
CA ASN A 221 5.42 -14.60 -20.81
C ASN A 221 6.96 -14.61 -20.96
N PRO A 222 7.65 -13.55 -20.52
CA PRO A 222 9.05 -13.32 -20.84
C PRO A 222 9.95 -14.37 -20.19
N PRO A 223 11.07 -14.76 -20.83
CA PRO A 223 12.01 -15.69 -20.23
C PRO A 223 12.60 -15.11 -18.95
N ARG A 224 12.77 -15.98 -17.96
CA ARG A 224 13.51 -15.69 -16.73
C ARG A 224 14.99 -15.50 -17.05
N ASP A 225 15.63 -14.49 -16.45
CA ASP A 225 17.08 -14.35 -16.47
C ASP A 225 17.72 -15.35 -15.51
N ILE A 226 17.84 -16.58 -16.00
CA ILE A 226 18.50 -17.68 -15.30
C ILE A 226 20.01 -17.41 -15.14
N SER A 227 20.63 -16.57 -15.97
CA SER A 227 22.06 -16.26 -15.86
C SER A 227 22.31 -15.44 -14.59
N THR A 228 21.68 -14.28 -14.48
CA THR A 228 21.80 -13.40 -13.30
C THR A 228 21.30 -14.10 -12.03
N LEU A 229 20.20 -14.87 -12.11
CA LEU A 229 19.72 -15.67 -10.97
C LEU A 229 20.70 -16.76 -10.53
N THR A 230 21.46 -17.36 -11.46
CA THR A 230 22.48 -18.38 -11.12
C THR A 230 23.71 -17.72 -10.51
N SER A 231 24.22 -16.63 -11.09
CA SER A 231 25.33 -15.86 -10.51
C SER A 231 24.97 -15.31 -9.12
N LEU A 232 23.73 -14.87 -8.88
CA LEU A 232 23.24 -14.48 -7.56
C LEU A 232 23.20 -15.66 -6.57
N LYS A 233 22.96 -16.90 -7.02
CA LYS A 233 23.05 -18.10 -6.17
C LYS A 233 24.50 -18.47 -5.84
N GLU A 234 25.37 -18.40 -6.83
CA GLU A 234 26.81 -18.64 -6.66
C GLU A 234 27.44 -17.60 -5.72
N ARG A 235 26.98 -16.34 -5.75
CA ARG A 235 27.37 -15.26 -4.82
C ARG A 235 27.20 -15.58 -3.32
N PHE A 236 26.41 -16.60 -2.94
CA PHE A 236 26.21 -17.01 -1.54
C PHE A 236 26.40 -18.52 -1.29
N ALA A 237 27.00 -19.26 -2.23
CA ALA A 237 27.17 -20.72 -2.12
C ALA A 237 28.07 -21.17 -0.93
N ASP A 238 28.81 -20.25 -0.31
CA ASP A 238 29.56 -20.46 0.92
C ASP A 238 28.70 -20.43 2.20
N GLN A 239 27.52 -19.80 2.15
CA GLN A 239 26.64 -19.58 3.31
C GLN A 239 25.48 -20.59 3.31
N LYS A 240 25.65 -21.68 4.07
CA LYS A 240 24.70 -22.82 4.11
C LYS A 240 23.27 -22.46 4.51
N ASN A 241 23.07 -21.34 5.22
CA ASN A 241 21.76 -20.88 5.68
C ASN A 241 21.20 -19.68 4.89
N ILE A 242 21.83 -19.28 3.78
CA ILE A 242 21.24 -18.35 2.80
C ILE A 242 20.55 -19.14 1.70
N GLN A 243 19.37 -18.69 1.29
CA GLN A 243 18.65 -19.19 0.11
C GLN A 243 18.28 -18.04 -0.83
N ILE A 244 18.37 -18.28 -2.14
CA ILE A 244 17.89 -17.34 -3.17
C ILE A 244 16.71 -17.98 -3.89
N ARG A 245 15.53 -17.37 -3.79
CA ARG A 245 14.28 -17.88 -4.39
C ARG A 245 13.67 -16.85 -5.34
N ASP A 246 12.87 -17.32 -6.29
CA ASP A 246 12.40 -16.53 -7.43
C ASP A 246 10.87 -16.40 -7.45
N LEU A 247 10.36 -15.17 -7.32
CA LEU A 247 8.93 -14.84 -7.33
C LEU A 247 8.24 -15.19 -8.66
N SER A 248 9.00 -15.28 -9.75
CA SER A 248 8.49 -15.71 -11.06
C SER A 248 8.46 -17.24 -11.23
N ASN A 249 9.03 -17.99 -10.29
CA ASN A 249 9.12 -19.45 -10.34
C ASN A 249 7.93 -20.11 -9.60
N PRO A 250 6.98 -20.75 -10.31
CA PRO A 250 5.76 -21.31 -9.71
C PRO A 250 5.99 -22.55 -8.82
N SER A 251 7.25 -22.99 -8.69
CA SER A 251 7.72 -23.98 -7.71
C SER A 251 8.20 -23.35 -6.40
N ASP A 252 8.77 -22.14 -6.45
CA ASP A 252 9.26 -21.42 -5.26
C ASP A 252 8.09 -20.72 -4.55
N ILE A 253 7.23 -20.03 -5.30
CA ILE A 253 5.97 -19.44 -4.78
C ILE A 253 4.93 -19.29 -5.89
N ARG A 254 3.65 -19.21 -5.51
CA ARG A 254 2.57 -18.75 -6.38
C ARG A 254 1.82 -17.66 -5.61
N LEU A 255 1.96 -16.41 -6.07
CA LEU A 255 1.28 -15.29 -5.43
C LEU A 255 -0.23 -15.36 -5.73
N GLN A 256 -1.05 -15.27 -4.69
CA GLN A 256 -2.49 -15.11 -4.75
C GLN A 256 -2.84 -13.81 -5.47
N ASN A 257 -2.17 -12.71 -5.11
CA ASN A 257 -2.36 -11.41 -5.75
C ASN A 257 -1.27 -11.12 -6.80
N LYS A 258 -0.89 -12.12 -7.63
CA LYS A 258 0.12 -11.95 -8.69
C LYS A 258 -0.16 -10.74 -9.59
N ASP A 259 -1.41 -10.53 -9.96
CA ASP A 259 -1.79 -9.43 -10.85
C ASP A 259 -1.67 -8.06 -10.17
N VAL A 260 -1.83 -7.98 -8.84
CA VAL A 260 -1.56 -6.77 -8.05
C VAL A 260 -0.07 -6.48 -7.99
N TYR A 261 0.74 -7.51 -7.71
CA TYR A 261 2.21 -7.42 -7.72
C TYR A 261 2.74 -6.94 -9.09
N GLN A 262 2.23 -7.51 -10.19
CA GLN A 262 2.62 -7.09 -11.55
C GLN A 262 2.06 -5.69 -11.90
N HIS A 263 0.88 -5.32 -11.42
CA HIS A 263 0.35 -3.96 -11.60
C HIS A 263 1.21 -2.91 -10.90
N GLU A 264 1.74 -3.19 -9.71
CA GLU A 264 2.66 -2.27 -9.02
C GLU A 264 4.01 -2.15 -9.74
N ILE A 265 4.62 -3.25 -10.20
CA ILE A 265 5.87 -3.17 -10.97
C ILE A 265 5.66 -2.47 -12.33
N ILE A 266 4.67 -2.92 -13.10
CA ILE A 266 4.46 -2.55 -14.50
C ILE A 266 3.50 -1.37 -14.61
N GLY A 267 2.25 -1.54 -14.20
CA GLY A 267 1.16 -0.57 -14.36
C GLY A 267 1.41 0.79 -13.68
N ARG A 268 2.14 0.79 -12.56
CA ARG A 268 2.60 2.02 -11.88
C ARG A 268 4.01 2.49 -12.26
N ASN A 269 4.63 1.89 -13.28
CA ASN A 269 5.96 2.25 -13.79
C ASN A 269 7.03 2.26 -12.69
N GLY A 270 7.03 1.24 -11.82
CA GLY A 270 8.01 1.05 -10.75
C GLY A 270 7.51 1.29 -9.33
N GLY A 271 6.31 0.79 -8.98
CA GLY A 271 5.80 0.71 -7.61
C GLY A 271 6.47 -0.35 -6.74
N TYR A 272 7.80 -0.52 -6.84
CA TYR A 272 8.55 -1.64 -6.27
C TYR A 272 8.34 -1.85 -4.76
N ALA A 273 8.11 -0.78 -4.00
CA ALA A 273 7.77 -0.86 -2.58
C ALA A 273 6.43 -1.57 -2.34
N ALA A 274 5.37 -1.21 -3.08
CA ALA A 274 4.07 -1.87 -2.96
C ALA A 274 4.05 -3.27 -3.57
N ALA A 275 4.84 -3.53 -4.62
CA ALA A 275 5.08 -4.90 -5.09
C ALA A 275 5.77 -5.75 -4.01
N SER A 276 6.76 -5.18 -3.32
CA SER A 276 7.42 -5.81 -2.18
C SER A 276 6.48 -5.97 -0.98
N ASP A 277 5.54 -5.06 -0.74
CA ASP A 277 4.45 -5.23 0.25
C ASP A 277 3.56 -6.43 -0.08
N VAL A 278 3.11 -6.59 -1.33
CA VAL A 278 2.30 -7.74 -1.76
C VAL A 278 3.08 -9.04 -1.57
N ALA A 279 4.33 -9.08 -2.02
CA ALA A 279 5.18 -10.28 -1.92
C ALA A 279 5.48 -10.65 -0.46
N ARG A 280 5.88 -9.70 0.40
CA ARG A 280 6.31 -9.99 1.79
C ARG A 280 5.21 -10.67 2.60
N TYR A 281 3.96 -10.18 2.51
CA TYR A 281 2.85 -10.77 3.25
C TYR A 281 2.58 -12.21 2.81
N GLU A 282 2.51 -12.47 1.50
CA GLU A 282 2.22 -13.80 0.96
C GLU A 282 3.36 -14.82 1.17
N ILE A 283 4.62 -14.36 1.13
CA ILE A 283 5.79 -15.18 1.51
C ILE A 283 5.64 -15.67 2.94
N VAL A 284 5.46 -14.77 3.92
CA VAL A 284 5.36 -15.14 5.33
C VAL A 284 4.10 -15.96 5.59
N ASN A 285 2.97 -15.70 4.92
CA ASN A 285 1.77 -16.51 5.09
C ASN A 285 1.95 -17.96 4.60
N ARG A 286 2.86 -18.18 3.65
CA ARG A 286 3.17 -19.50 3.08
C ARG A 286 4.31 -20.23 3.82
N TYR A 287 5.29 -19.50 4.33
CA TYR A 287 6.53 -20.07 4.91
C TYR A 287 6.70 -19.85 6.42
N ALA A 288 5.80 -19.09 7.06
CA ALA A 288 5.96 -18.56 8.42
C ALA A 288 7.27 -17.76 8.60
N GLY A 289 7.56 -17.35 9.84
CA GLY A 289 8.81 -16.69 10.18
C GLY A 289 8.69 -15.17 10.21
N THR A 290 9.81 -14.51 9.92
CA THR A 290 9.98 -13.06 10.01
C THR A 290 10.31 -12.49 8.63
N TYR A 291 9.54 -11.49 8.20
CA TYR A 291 9.98 -10.60 7.12
C TYR A 291 10.83 -9.46 7.69
N THR A 292 11.90 -9.11 6.98
CA THR A 292 12.64 -7.86 7.18
C THR A 292 12.94 -7.21 5.83
N ASP A 293 12.84 -5.88 5.74
CA ASP A 293 13.50 -5.15 4.66
C ASP A 293 15.02 -5.31 4.79
N ILE A 294 15.72 -5.39 3.65
CA ILE A 294 17.13 -5.79 3.58
C ILE A 294 18.11 -4.71 4.08
N ASP A 295 17.65 -3.45 4.20
CA ASP A 295 18.44 -2.33 4.74
C ASP A 295 18.36 -2.20 6.27
N LEU A 296 17.56 -3.03 6.95
CA LEU A 296 17.54 -3.12 8.42
C LEU A 296 18.71 -3.97 8.95
N GLU A 297 19.14 -3.72 10.19
CA GLU A 297 20.20 -4.52 10.85
C GLU A 297 19.63 -5.38 11.98
N SER A 298 19.86 -6.70 11.95
CA SER A 298 19.68 -7.56 13.13
C SER A 298 20.66 -7.12 14.23
N VAL A 299 20.16 -6.73 15.39
CA VAL A 299 20.98 -6.37 16.56
C VAL A 299 21.28 -7.63 17.40
N ARG A 300 20.34 -8.58 17.43
CA ARG A 300 20.42 -9.83 18.19
C ARG A 300 19.87 -11.00 17.37
N PRO A 301 20.28 -12.26 17.66
CA PRO A 301 19.65 -13.44 17.10
C PRO A 301 18.15 -13.49 17.46
N LEU A 302 17.30 -13.89 16.52
CA LEU A 302 15.85 -14.05 16.73
C LEU A 302 15.45 -15.40 17.34
N ASP A 303 16.42 -16.31 17.53
CA ASP A 303 16.22 -17.69 17.95
C ASP A 303 15.56 -17.80 19.33
N GLY A 304 14.37 -18.42 19.36
CA GLY A 304 13.52 -18.51 20.55
C GLY A 304 12.95 -17.18 21.07
N ALA A 305 13.28 -16.04 20.47
CA ALA A 305 12.87 -14.72 20.96
C ALA A 305 11.42 -14.36 20.61
N LEU A 306 10.92 -14.87 19.49
CA LEU A 306 9.64 -14.44 18.90
C LEU A 306 8.52 -15.43 19.22
N HIS A 307 7.51 -14.96 19.94
CA HIS A 307 6.30 -15.72 20.27
C HIS A 307 5.07 -14.95 19.77
N ALA A 308 4.19 -15.63 19.03
CA ALA A 308 3.00 -15.03 18.44
C ALA A 308 1.80 -15.97 18.55
N HIS A 309 0.59 -15.42 18.66
CA HIS A 309 -0.62 -16.21 18.44
C HIS A 309 -0.64 -16.73 16.98
N PRO A 310 -1.03 -17.99 16.71
CA PRO A 310 -1.10 -18.53 15.35
C PRO A 310 -1.86 -17.66 14.34
N ASP A 311 -2.96 -17.04 14.79
CA ASP A 311 -3.84 -16.21 13.97
C ASP A 311 -3.55 -14.70 13.96
N LEU A 312 -2.48 -14.25 14.63
CA LEU A 312 -2.05 -12.84 14.66
C LEU A 312 -0.69 -12.66 13.97
N MET A 313 -0.16 -11.45 14.04
CA MET A 313 1.18 -11.07 13.58
C MET A 313 1.88 -10.21 14.63
N LEU A 314 3.19 -10.40 14.81
CA LEU A 314 4.06 -9.39 15.42
C LEU A 314 4.46 -8.37 14.35
N VAL A 315 4.50 -7.09 14.69
CA VAL A 315 4.80 -5.99 13.76
C VAL A 315 5.84 -5.05 14.39
N GLY A 316 6.81 -4.64 13.58
CA GLY A 316 7.84 -3.69 13.93
C GLY A 316 7.26 -2.33 14.33
N MET A 317 7.79 -1.78 15.42
CA MET A 317 7.49 -0.42 15.88
C MET A 317 8.78 0.39 15.74
N ALA A 318 8.79 1.34 14.81
CA ALA A 318 9.93 2.21 14.58
C ALA A 318 9.72 3.57 15.28
N GLU A 319 10.81 4.22 15.67
CA GLU A 319 10.74 5.38 16.55
C GLU A 319 9.96 6.56 15.94
N GLY A 320 9.05 7.12 16.74
CA GLY A 320 8.29 8.30 16.35
C GLY A 320 9.23 9.48 16.16
N LYS A 321 9.55 9.84 14.91
CA LYS A 321 10.20 11.11 14.60
C LYS A 321 9.38 12.22 15.25
N ASN A 322 9.98 12.93 16.20
CA ASN A 322 9.37 14.04 16.92
C ASN A 322 8.62 14.95 15.93
N ASP A 323 7.30 14.86 15.94
CA ASP A 323 6.48 15.71 15.11
C ASP A 323 6.50 17.14 15.67
N ALA A 324 5.89 18.09 14.97
CA ALA A 324 5.81 19.48 15.45
C ALA A 324 4.94 19.67 16.72
N LYS A 325 4.62 18.59 17.43
CA LYS A 325 3.85 18.51 18.67
C LYS A 325 4.54 17.67 19.76
N GLY A 326 5.66 17.01 19.45
CA GLY A 326 6.44 16.23 20.41
C GLY A 326 5.83 14.88 20.82
N SER A 327 4.98 14.26 19.99
CA SER A 327 4.40 12.95 20.34
C SER A 327 5.41 11.81 20.13
N ALA A 328 5.87 11.21 21.23
CA ALA A 328 6.70 9.99 21.25
C ALA A 328 5.88 8.71 20.95
N THR A 329 4.97 8.77 19.97
CA THR A 329 4.19 7.61 19.51
C THR A 329 4.95 6.91 18.37
N PRO A 330 5.25 5.60 18.47
CA PRO A 330 5.93 4.88 17.40
C PRO A 330 5.05 4.77 16.16
N TYR A 331 5.68 4.50 15.01
CA TYR A 331 4.95 4.17 13.79
C TYR A 331 5.06 2.67 13.48
N PHE A 332 3.97 2.10 12.97
CA PHE A 332 3.94 0.75 12.42
C PHE A 332 4.95 0.66 11.26
N ALA A 333 5.81 -0.34 11.28
CA ALA A 333 6.81 -0.58 10.25
C ALA A 333 6.61 -1.97 9.65
N ASN A 334 5.89 -2.07 8.53
CA ASN A 334 5.77 -3.32 7.76
C ASN A 334 7.10 -3.71 7.06
N ALA A 335 8.16 -2.94 7.30
CA ALA A 335 9.55 -3.29 7.08
C ALA A 335 10.05 -4.41 8.01
N LEU A 336 9.33 -4.73 9.10
CA LEU A 336 9.63 -5.85 9.98
C LEU A 336 8.32 -6.43 10.51
N PHE A 337 8.07 -7.73 10.34
CA PHE A 337 6.94 -8.41 10.96
C PHE A 337 7.16 -9.92 11.01
N SER A 338 6.45 -10.60 11.90
CA SER A 338 6.56 -12.06 12.08
C SER A 338 5.20 -12.72 12.23
N SER A 339 5.03 -13.92 11.70
CA SER A 339 3.77 -14.67 11.76
C SER A 339 4.00 -16.17 11.67
N HIS A 340 3.02 -16.93 12.15
CA HIS A 340 2.83 -18.31 11.73
C HIS A 340 2.27 -18.35 10.30
N ALA A 341 2.46 -19.46 9.60
CA ALA A 341 1.87 -19.67 8.28
C ALA A 341 0.34 -19.79 8.41
N GLN A 342 -0.38 -19.32 7.39
CA GLN A 342 -1.85 -19.34 7.31
C GLN A 342 -2.58 -18.59 8.44
N SER A 343 -1.89 -17.69 9.15
CA SER A 343 -2.47 -16.81 10.18
C SER A 343 -3.71 -16.08 9.66
N ALA A 344 -4.82 -16.11 10.41
CA ALA A 344 -6.07 -15.48 9.97
C ALA A 344 -5.93 -13.96 9.75
N MET A 345 -5.16 -13.26 10.60
CA MET A 345 -4.84 -11.84 10.40
C MET A 345 -4.10 -11.62 9.07
N LEU A 346 -3.05 -12.39 8.81
CA LEU A 346 -2.20 -12.21 7.63
C LEU A 346 -2.95 -12.60 6.34
N SER A 347 -3.69 -13.71 6.37
CA SER A 347 -4.52 -14.17 5.25
C SER A 347 -5.61 -13.15 4.90
N SER A 348 -6.30 -12.59 5.90
CA SER A 348 -7.32 -11.56 5.65
C SER A 348 -6.74 -10.23 5.14
N LEU A 349 -5.49 -9.89 5.48
CA LEU A 349 -4.80 -8.72 4.89
C LEU A 349 -4.51 -8.95 3.41
N ILE A 350 -4.06 -10.16 3.04
CA ILE A 350 -3.81 -10.58 1.66
C ILE A 350 -5.10 -10.59 0.84
N ASP A 351 -6.21 -11.04 1.42
CA ASP A 351 -7.54 -10.98 0.81
C ASP A 351 -8.03 -9.53 0.62
N ASP A 352 -7.91 -8.68 1.65
CA ASP A 352 -8.30 -7.27 1.60
C ASP A 352 -7.49 -6.50 0.53
N ILE A 353 -6.17 -6.71 0.44
CA ILE A 353 -5.35 -6.15 -0.63
C ILE A 353 -5.91 -6.56 -2.00
N GLY A 354 -6.13 -7.85 -2.23
CA GLY A 354 -6.71 -8.33 -3.49
C GLY A 354 -8.09 -7.72 -3.80
N ASN A 355 -8.95 -7.63 -2.80
CA ASN A 355 -10.31 -7.10 -2.94
C ASN A 355 -10.32 -5.58 -3.20
N ASN A 356 -9.42 -4.84 -2.56
CA ASN A 356 -9.26 -3.40 -2.77
C ASN A 356 -8.88 -3.10 -4.22
N TYR A 357 -7.90 -3.81 -4.80
CA TYR A 357 -7.53 -3.59 -6.20
C TYR A 357 -8.62 -4.05 -7.18
N ARG A 358 -9.30 -5.18 -6.91
CA ARG A 358 -10.43 -5.65 -7.73
C ARG A 358 -11.66 -4.73 -7.71
N SER A 359 -11.84 -3.92 -6.67
CA SER A 359 -13.00 -3.02 -6.51
C SER A 359 -12.69 -1.53 -6.78
N MET A 360 -11.41 -1.18 -6.93
CA MET A 360 -10.95 0.19 -7.17
C MET A 360 -11.47 0.74 -8.51
N LYS A 361 -11.98 1.97 -8.49
CA LYS A 361 -12.37 2.71 -9.70
C LYS A 361 -11.62 4.03 -9.77
N GLY A 362 -10.91 4.27 -10.87
CA GLY A 362 -10.09 5.47 -11.06
C GLY A 362 -10.85 6.81 -11.06
N ASN A 363 -12.18 6.80 -11.16
CA ASN A 363 -13.05 7.98 -11.10
C ASN A 363 -13.71 8.20 -9.72
N GLU A 364 -13.49 7.33 -8.74
CA GLU A 364 -13.86 7.54 -7.34
C GLU A 364 -12.62 7.96 -6.53
N TYR A 365 -12.81 8.69 -5.43
CA TYR A 365 -11.71 9.34 -4.68
C TYR A 365 -10.52 8.42 -4.38
N GLY A 366 -10.79 7.18 -3.95
CA GLY A 366 -9.74 6.20 -3.64
C GLY A 366 -8.89 5.81 -4.85
N GLY A 367 -9.49 5.67 -6.03
CA GLY A 367 -8.77 5.30 -7.26
C GLY A 367 -8.03 6.47 -7.90
N ASP A 368 -8.64 7.66 -7.94
CA ASP A 368 -7.93 8.87 -8.38
C ASP A 368 -6.75 9.17 -7.44
N ARG A 369 -6.93 9.06 -6.12
CA ARG A 369 -5.83 9.17 -5.15
C ARG A 369 -4.76 8.09 -5.36
N TYR A 370 -5.15 6.86 -5.70
CA TYR A 370 -4.22 5.76 -5.93
C TYR A 370 -3.21 6.08 -7.04
N PHE A 371 -3.69 6.54 -8.20
CA PHE A 371 -2.83 6.89 -9.34
C PHE A 371 -2.17 8.26 -9.19
N SER A 372 -2.89 9.27 -8.68
CA SER A 372 -2.38 10.64 -8.61
C SER A 372 -1.35 10.86 -7.49
N ARG A 373 -1.33 10.00 -6.46
CA ARG A 373 -0.46 10.13 -5.27
C ARG A 373 0.27 8.81 -4.95
N PRO A 374 1.11 8.26 -5.84
CA PRO A 374 1.72 6.94 -5.70
C PRO A 374 2.43 6.73 -4.34
N ASN A 375 3.18 7.73 -3.86
CA ASN A 375 3.91 7.64 -2.60
C ASN A 375 2.99 7.61 -1.36
N LYS A 376 1.74 8.07 -1.50
CA LYS A 376 0.71 7.98 -0.46
C LYS A 376 -0.07 6.68 -0.56
N SER A 377 -0.49 6.31 -1.76
CA SER A 377 -1.31 5.12 -1.98
C SER A 377 -0.58 3.83 -1.63
N THR A 378 0.74 3.73 -1.87
CA THR A 378 1.55 2.63 -1.32
C THR A 378 1.42 2.54 0.21
N ILE A 379 1.64 3.63 0.95
CA ILE A 379 1.54 3.65 2.42
C ILE A 379 0.10 3.33 2.90
N GLU A 380 -0.90 3.81 2.18
CA GLU A 380 -2.32 3.79 2.55
C GLU A 380 -3.07 2.52 2.08
N THR A 381 -2.54 1.75 1.11
CA THR A 381 -3.18 0.56 0.52
C THR A 381 -2.44 -0.76 0.79
N THR A 382 -1.11 -0.75 0.87
CA THR A 382 -0.30 -1.97 1.08
C THR A 382 0.68 -1.86 2.26
N GLY A 383 1.14 -0.64 2.54
CA GLY A 383 2.18 -0.34 3.52
C GLY A 383 1.68 -0.09 4.95
N PRO A 384 2.42 0.70 5.74
CA PRO A 384 2.20 0.90 7.17
C PRO A 384 0.79 1.28 7.63
N ASN A 385 0.10 2.16 6.90
CA ASN A 385 -1.23 2.61 7.33
C ASN A 385 -2.29 1.53 7.08
N ALA A 386 -2.16 0.76 6.00
CA ALA A 386 -3.02 -0.38 5.72
C ALA A 386 -2.87 -1.44 6.83
N LEU A 387 -1.64 -1.81 7.19
CA LEU A 387 -1.36 -2.76 8.28
C LEU A 387 -1.87 -2.25 9.65
N ARG A 388 -1.68 -0.97 9.98
CA ARG A 388 -2.22 -0.34 11.19
C ARG A 388 -3.75 -0.39 11.23
N GLY A 389 -4.41 -0.11 10.11
CA GLY A 389 -5.86 -0.19 9.95
C GLY A 389 -6.38 -1.63 10.04
N HIS A 390 -5.62 -2.60 9.54
CA HIS A 390 -5.96 -4.02 9.65
C HIS A 390 -5.86 -4.55 11.08
N VAL A 391 -4.88 -4.09 11.86
CA VAL A 391 -4.84 -4.38 13.31
C VAL A 391 -6.07 -3.81 14.02
N ASP A 392 -6.55 -2.61 13.67
CA ASP A 392 -7.82 -2.09 14.21
C ASP A 392 -9.01 -2.98 13.80
N LYS A 393 -9.08 -3.38 12.52
CA LYS A 393 -10.10 -4.29 12.01
C LYS A 393 -10.15 -5.60 12.80
N VAL A 394 -9.00 -6.26 13.00
CA VAL A 394 -8.90 -7.50 13.79
C VAL A 394 -9.29 -7.26 15.26
N ILE A 395 -8.83 -6.17 15.88
CA ILE A 395 -9.18 -5.82 17.26
C ILE A 395 -10.69 -5.64 17.43
N GLN A 396 -11.33 -4.79 16.61
CA GLN A 396 -12.76 -4.53 16.77
C GLN A 396 -13.61 -5.73 16.36
N GLN A 397 -13.19 -6.54 15.36
CA GLN A 397 -13.90 -7.77 14.98
C GLN A 397 -13.88 -8.82 16.10
N ALA A 398 -12.73 -9.04 16.75
CA ALA A 398 -12.62 -9.95 17.89
C ALA A 398 -13.48 -9.51 19.09
N LYS A 399 -13.58 -8.19 19.32
CA LYS A 399 -14.46 -7.58 20.33
C LYS A 399 -15.96 -7.63 19.96
N GLY A 400 -16.32 -8.04 18.75
CA GLY A 400 -17.71 -8.01 18.25
C GLY A 400 -18.22 -6.60 17.94
N GLN A 401 -17.34 -5.67 17.62
CA GLN A 401 -17.60 -4.23 17.43
C GLN A 401 -17.21 -3.72 16.02
N PRO A 402 -17.54 -4.43 14.91
CA PRO A 402 -17.03 -4.10 13.56
C PRO A 402 -17.38 -2.69 13.08
N ASP A 403 -18.47 -2.10 13.56
CA ASP A 403 -18.90 -0.72 13.23
C ASP A 403 -17.96 0.36 13.81
N LEU A 404 -17.02 0.01 14.69
CA LEU A 404 -16.02 0.91 15.26
C LEU A 404 -14.70 0.95 14.46
N VAL A 405 -14.57 0.19 13.38
CA VAL A 405 -13.33 0.12 12.57
C VAL A 405 -13.08 1.44 11.84
N ARG A 406 -11.94 2.07 12.14
CA ARG A 406 -11.58 3.42 11.69
C ARG A 406 -11.15 3.45 10.22
N SER A 407 -12.16 3.48 9.35
CA SER A 407 -12.08 3.27 7.90
C SER A 407 -12.34 4.51 7.03
N ASP A 408 -12.52 5.69 7.65
CA ASP A 408 -12.66 6.94 6.90
C ASP A 408 -11.31 7.41 6.32
N ALA A 409 -11.35 8.24 5.27
CA ALA A 409 -10.16 8.65 4.53
C ALA A 409 -9.10 9.40 5.38
N ARG A 410 -9.51 10.18 6.40
CA ARG A 410 -8.55 10.76 7.36
C ARG A 410 -7.95 9.67 8.25
N SER A 411 -8.77 8.77 8.81
CA SER A 411 -8.29 7.66 9.64
C SER A 411 -7.35 6.69 8.92
N LEU A 412 -7.53 6.52 7.60
CA LEU A 412 -6.63 5.75 6.73
C LEU A 412 -5.33 6.52 6.40
N ALA A 413 -5.39 7.84 6.22
CA ALA A 413 -4.20 8.66 5.90
C ALA A 413 -3.36 9.09 7.11
N ASP A 414 -3.96 9.15 8.31
CA ASP A 414 -3.27 9.48 9.55
C ASP A 414 -2.21 8.41 9.88
N ARG A 415 -0.94 8.75 9.68
CA ARG A 415 0.20 7.83 9.86
C ARG A 415 0.40 7.38 11.32
N ILE A 416 -0.07 8.18 12.28
CA ILE A 416 0.14 7.97 13.71
C ILE A 416 -1.17 8.24 14.45
N TRP A 417 -1.71 7.21 15.10
CA TRP A 417 -2.80 7.35 16.06
C TRP A 417 -2.21 7.63 17.45
N ASP A 418 -1.78 8.88 17.65
CA ASP A 418 -1.15 9.42 18.87
C ASP A 418 -1.60 8.76 20.19
N LYS A 419 -0.66 8.10 20.90
CA LYS A 419 -0.92 7.31 22.10
C LYS A 419 -1.26 8.15 23.34
N ALA A 420 -0.97 9.46 23.30
CA ALA A 420 -1.35 10.39 24.37
C ALA A 420 -2.85 10.74 24.37
N LYS A 421 -3.62 10.27 23.38
CA LYS A 421 -5.07 10.50 23.29
C LYS A 421 -5.85 9.35 23.95
N PRO A 422 -6.72 9.62 24.94
CA PRO A 422 -7.45 8.56 25.67
C PRO A 422 -8.21 7.58 24.78
N GLN A 423 -8.79 8.03 23.65
CA GLN A 423 -9.50 7.14 22.72
C GLN A 423 -8.60 6.11 21.99
N ASN A 424 -7.27 6.19 22.15
CA ASN A 424 -6.31 5.23 21.60
C ASN A 424 -5.69 4.32 22.68
N GLU A 425 -6.02 4.50 23.97
CA GLU A 425 -5.37 3.80 25.09
C GLU A 425 -5.54 2.28 25.02
N GLU A 426 -6.78 1.79 24.84
CA GLU A 426 -7.08 0.36 24.66
C GLU A 426 -6.35 -0.22 23.44
N TYR A 427 -6.35 0.51 22.32
CA TYR A 427 -5.68 0.09 21.09
C TYR A 427 -4.17 -0.11 21.31
N TRP A 428 -3.48 0.85 21.92
CA TRP A 428 -2.05 0.71 22.18
C TRP A 428 -1.74 -0.35 23.25
N LYS A 429 -2.55 -0.48 24.30
CA LYS A 429 -2.43 -1.59 25.26
C LYS A 429 -2.48 -2.95 24.56
N LEU A 430 -3.39 -3.14 23.60
CA LEU A 430 -3.49 -4.38 22.83
C LEU A 430 -2.32 -4.55 21.85
N VAL A 431 -1.89 -3.48 21.17
CA VAL A 431 -0.70 -3.50 20.30
C VAL A 431 0.54 -3.92 21.07
N ASP A 432 0.86 -3.26 22.19
CA ASP A 432 2.05 -3.53 23.00
C ASP A 432 2.07 -4.95 23.61
N SER A 433 0.91 -5.60 23.77
CA SER A 433 0.79 -6.93 24.40
C SER A 433 0.60 -8.10 23.45
N HIS A 434 0.02 -7.90 22.26
CA HIS A 434 -0.33 -8.99 21.34
C HIS A 434 0.25 -8.84 19.92
N PHE A 435 0.63 -7.62 19.50
CA PHE A 435 1.04 -7.32 18.12
C PHE A 435 2.45 -6.72 18.00
N LYS A 436 3.10 -6.32 19.08
CA LYS A 436 4.40 -5.65 19.02
C LYS A 436 5.55 -6.64 18.86
N PHE A 437 6.37 -6.45 17.82
CA PHE A 437 7.65 -7.15 17.69
C PHE A 437 8.64 -6.67 18.78
N PRO A 438 9.36 -7.57 19.48
CA PRO A 438 10.25 -7.22 20.60
C PRO A 438 11.33 -6.16 20.28
N ASP A 439 11.43 -5.15 21.15
CA ASP A 439 12.42 -4.08 21.03
C ASP A 439 13.88 -4.58 21.14
N ASN A 440 14.83 -3.86 20.55
CA ASN A 440 16.28 -4.12 20.62
C ASN A 440 16.79 -5.39 19.91
N TYR A 441 15.95 -6.04 19.09
CA TYR A 441 16.37 -7.17 18.22
C TYR A 441 16.73 -6.73 16.80
N VAL A 442 16.16 -5.63 16.31
CA VAL A 442 16.38 -5.07 14.97
C VAL A 442 16.50 -3.54 15.06
N ASN A 443 17.38 -2.96 14.27
CA ASN A 443 17.65 -1.52 14.19
C ASN A 443 16.97 -0.91 12.96
N PHE A 444 16.22 0.19 13.16
CA PHE A 444 15.51 0.97 12.14
C PHE A 444 16.18 2.32 11.82
N GLU A 445 17.46 2.50 12.17
CA GLU A 445 18.23 3.73 11.91
C GLU A 445 19.56 3.45 11.18
N THR A 446 19.57 2.55 10.19
CA THR A 446 20.78 2.27 9.39
C THR A 446 21.10 3.40 8.40
N GLU A 447 22.37 3.53 7.99
CA GLU A 447 22.78 4.51 6.98
C GLU A 447 22.07 4.30 5.62
N GLU A 448 21.90 3.04 5.21
CA GLU A 448 21.19 2.69 3.97
C GLU A 448 19.71 3.09 4.06
N GLN A 449 19.03 2.80 5.18
CA GLN A 449 17.64 3.23 5.39
C GLN A 449 17.50 4.76 5.47
N GLN A 450 18.51 5.45 6.04
CA GLN A 450 18.59 6.91 6.00
C GLN A 450 18.83 7.47 4.60
N ASN A 451 19.47 6.72 3.69
CA ASN A 451 19.70 7.11 2.30
C ASN A 451 18.62 6.57 1.32
N SER A 452 17.76 5.67 1.80
CA SER A 452 16.72 4.99 1.03
C SER A 452 15.79 5.97 0.31
N ALA A 453 15.12 5.45 -0.73
CA ALA A 453 14.15 6.20 -1.52
C ALA A 453 13.12 6.95 -0.66
N THR A 454 12.83 6.49 0.56
CA THR A 454 11.96 7.16 1.53
C THR A 454 12.28 8.64 1.79
N LYS A 455 13.54 9.10 1.68
CA LYS A 455 13.87 10.54 1.71
C LYS A 455 13.52 11.24 0.39
N ALA A 456 13.95 10.70 -0.75
CA ALA A 456 13.65 11.27 -2.08
C ALA A 456 12.15 11.28 -2.41
N MET A 457 11.40 10.32 -1.86
CA MET A 457 9.95 10.18 -1.97
C MET A 457 9.17 11.16 -1.07
N ALA A 458 9.84 11.84 -0.13
CA ALA A 458 9.24 12.78 0.82
C ALA A 458 9.32 14.26 0.38
N GLY A 459 10.10 14.56 -0.66
CA GLY A 459 10.18 15.87 -1.30
C GLY A 459 11.07 15.82 -2.54
N GLY A 460 10.63 16.48 -3.62
CA GLY A 460 11.28 16.44 -4.95
C GLY A 460 12.61 17.19 -5.05
N GLY A 461 13.59 16.82 -4.23
CA GLY A 461 14.99 17.18 -4.41
C GLY A 461 15.69 16.14 -5.29
N GLN A 462 16.53 16.60 -6.22
CA GLN A 462 17.49 15.70 -6.88
C GLN A 462 18.46 15.13 -5.83
N PRO A 463 18.98 13.91 -6.00
CA PRO A 463 20.17 13.50 -5.27
C PRO A 463 21.31 14.45 -5.67
N ASP A 464 21.84 15.20 -4.70
CA ASP A 464 22.94 16.14 -4.94
C ASP A 464 24.12 15.40 -5.61
N ALA A 465 24.62 15.95 -6.71
CA ALA A 465 25.69 15.32 -7.46
C ALA A 465 26.96 15.22 -6.60
N LEU A 466 27.65 14.07 -6.65
CA LEU A 466 28.89 13.87 -5.91
C LEU A 466 29.88 15.01 -6.21
N LYS A 467 30.14 15.84 -5.21
CA LYS A 467 31.33 16.69 -5.22
C LYS A 467 32.54 15.75 -5.18
N ARG A 468 33.34 15.81 -6.24
CA ARG A 468 34.61 15.06 -6.33
C ARG A 468 35.53 15.51 -5.19
N GLY A 469 35.97 14.55 -4.38
CA GLY A 469 37.27 14.56 -3.70
C GLY A 469 38.18 13.60 -4.44
#